data_AF-A0A9X2ME84-F1
#
_entry.id   AF-A0A9X2ME84-F1
#
_cell.length_a   1.000
_cell.length_b   1.000
_cell.length_c   1.000
_cell.angle_alpha   90.00
_cell.angle_beta   90.00
_cell.angle_gamma   90.00
#
_symmetry.space_group_name_H-M   'P 1'
#
loop_
_entity.id
_entity.type
_entity.pdbx_description
1 polymer ?
#
loop_
_entity_poly.entity_id
_entity_poly.type
_entity_poly.pdbx_seq_one_letter_code
_entity_poly.pdbx_strand_id
1 'polypeptide(L)' 'KFNKGDEFMKKSKKNMDEYIAELEDYYEAAGKQDDFERDIDGKSDKEILDLYNNIFNNND' A
#
# COMPACT_ATOMS: atom_id res chain seq x y z
N LYS A 1 -11.84 -28.84 -13.77
CA LYS A 1 -12.36 -27.49 -14.07
C LYS A 1 -12.18 -26.67 -12.80
N PHE A 2 -11.18 -25.81 -12.74
CA PHE A 2 -11.00 -24.93 -11.59
C PHE A 2 -11.98 -23.76 -11.74
N ASN A 3 -12.80 -23.54 -10.71
CA ASN A 3 -13.85 -22.53 -10.74
C ASN A 3 -13.20 -21.15 -10.62
N LYS A 4 -13.57 -20.27 -11.55
CA LYS A 4 -13.20 -18.84 -11.61
C LYS A 4 -13.94 -18.01 -10.54
N GLY A 5 -14.11 -18.59 -9.35
CA GLY A 5 -14.85 -18.04 -8.21
C GLY A 5 -14.02 -17.94 -6.92
N ASP A 6 -12.77 -18.41 -6.93
CA ASP A 6 -11.82 -18.32 -5.81
C ASP A 6 -10.94 -17.05 -5.85
N GLU A 7 -11.26 -16.07 -6.71
CA GLU A 7 -10.55 -14.78 -6.80
C GLU A 7 -11.10 -13.70 -5.84
N PHE A 8 -12.00 -14.03 -4.90
CA PHE A 8 -12.66 -13.00 -4.09
C PHE A 8 -12.16 -12.83 -2.64
N MET A 9 -11.61 -13.84 -1.97
CA MET A 9 -11.09 -13.65 -0.59
C MET A 9 -10.03 -14.70 -0.20
N LYS A 10 -8.81 -14.55 -0.70
CA LYS A 10 -7.66 -14.66 0.21
C LYS A 10 -7.16 -13.25 0.45
N LYS A 11 -7.91 -12.49 1.26
CA LYS A 11 -7.33 -11.40 2.05
C LYS A 11 -6.34 -12.05 3.02
N SER A 12 -5.21 -12.54 2.52
CA SER A 12 -4.01 -12.58 3.35
C SER A 12 -3.89 -11.14 3.83
N LYS A 13 -4.01 -10.92 5.15
CA LYS A 13 -3.69 -9.61 5.72
C LYS A 13 -2.28 -9.30 5.22
N LYS A 14 -2.15 -8.37 4.27
CA LYS A 14 -0.85 -7.81 3.94
C LYS A 14 -0.25 -7.31 5.25
N ASN A 15 0.99 -7.66 5.50
CA ASN A 15 1.71 -7.15 6.66
C ASN A 15 2.06 -5.68 6.43
N MET A 16 2.35 -4.95 7.51
CA MET A 16 2.68 -3.52 7.43
C MET A 16 3.85 -3.26 6.47
N ASP A 17 4.85 -4.15 6.48
CA ASP A 17 6.01 -4.11 5.59
C ASP A 17 5.63 -4.19 4.10
N GLU A 18 4.60 -4.96 3.74
CA GLU A 18 4.14 -5.07 2.35
C GLU A 18 3.48 -3.77 1.89
N TYR A 19 2.74 -3.08 2.77
CA TYR A 19 2.16 -1.77 2.46
C TYR A 19 3.24 -0.70 2.29
N ILE A 20 4.29 -0.74 3.13
CA ILE A 20 5.42 0.20 3.05
C ILE A 20 6.21 -0.03 1.76
N ALA A 21 6.51 -1.28 1.40
CA ALA A 21 7.22 -1.61 0.16
C ALA A 21 6.46 -1.14 -1.09
N GLU A 22 5.15 -1.34 -1.15
CA GLU A 22 4.34 -0.84 -2.28
C GLU A 22 4.27 0.70 -2.33
N LEU A 23 4.28 1.37 -1.17
CA LEU A 23 4.41 2.83 -1.13
C LEU A 23 5.80 3.26 -1.64
N GLU A 24 6.87 2.61 -1.19
CA GLU A 24 8.24 2.90 -1.63
C GLU A 24 8.36 2.81 -3.15
N ASP A 25 7.88 1.73 -3.75
CA ASP A 25 7.84 1.54 -5.21
C ASP A 25 7.05 2.66 -5.92
N TYR A 26 5.91 3.07 -5.37
CA TYR A 26 5.09 4.14 -5.95
C TYR A 26 5.82 5.49 -5.94
N TYR A 27 6.43 5.86 -4.82
CA TYR A 27 7.17 7.10 -4.70
C TYR A 27 8.48 7.07 -5.50
N GLU A 28 9.18 5.93 -5.55
CA GLU A 28 10.38 5.74 -6.38
C GLU A 28 10.05 5.91 -7.87
N ALA A 29 8.98 5.28 -8.35
CA ALA A 29 8.52 5.42 -9.74
C ALA A 29 8.16 6.87 -10.10
N ALA A 30 7.70 7.66 -9.13
CA ALA A 30 7.42 9.08 -9.28
C ALA A 30 8.66 9.98 -9.13
N GLY A 31 9.83 9.43 -8.77
CA GLY A 31 11.05 10.18 -8.46
C GLY A 31 10.94 11.01 -7.18
N LYS A 32 10.12 10.55 -6.21
CA LYS A 32 9.76 11.26 -4.98
C LYS A 32 10.19 10.51 -3.71
N GLN A 33 11.37 9.88 -3.74
CA GLN A 33 11.88 9.13 -2.59
C GLN A 33 11.99 9.99 -1.32
N ASP A 34 12.37 11.27 -1.46
CA ASP A 34 12.40 12.22 -0.33
C ASP A 34 11.01 12.46 0.30
N ASP A 35 9.94 12.47 -0.51
CA ASP A 35 8.59 12.61 0.00
C ASP A 35 8.11 11.34 0.70
N PHE A 36 8.53 10.15 0.23
CA PHE A 36 8.25 8.88 0.90
C PHE A 36 8.85 8.85 2.30
N GLU A 37 10.14 9.17 2.44
CA GLU A 37 10.80 9.19 3.76
C GLU A 37 10.07 10.15 4.71
N ARG A 38 9.67 11.34 4.23
CA ARG A 38 8.92 12.30 5.05
C ARG A 38 7.51 11.81 5.40
N ASP A 39 6.86 11.07 4.50
CA ASP A 39 5.51 10.57 4.69
C ASP A 39 5.43 9.27 5.50
N ILE A 40 6.54 8.57 5.71
CA ILE A 40 6.63 7.37 6.54
C ILE A 40 7.31 7.65 7.89
N ASP A 41 8.37 8.48 7.91
CA ASP A 41 9.14 8.74 9.11
C ASP A 41 8.27 9.40 10.21
N GLY A 42 8.30 8.79 11.40
CA GLY A 42 7.51 9.23 12.55
C GLY A 42 6.00 8.97 12.47
N LYS A 43 5.47 8.35 11.41
CA LYS A 43 4.04 8.00 11.32
C LYS A 43 3.72 6.65 11.96
N SER A 44 2.51 6.54 12.49
CA SER A 44 2.00 5.27 13.01
C SER A 44 1.52 4.35 11.89
N ASP A 45 1.47 3.03 12.15
CA ASP A 45 0.94 2.02 11.21
C ASP A 45 -0.43 2.40 10.64
N LYS A 46 -1.29 3.01 11.46
CA LYS A 46 -2.62 3.47 11.03
C LYS A 46 -2.52 4.60 10.00
N GLU A 47 -1.65 5.58 10.22
CA GLU A 47 -1.49 6.71 9.31
C GLU A 47 -0.87 6.29 7.98
N ILE A 48 0.06 5.34 8.01
CA ILE A 48 0.65 4.76 6.80
C ILE A 48 -0.42 3.93 6.04
N LEU A 49 -1.27 3.19 6.74
CA LEU A 49 -2.42 2.50 6.12
C LEU A 49 -3.42 3.48 5.50
N ASP A 50 -3.73 4.58 6.18
CA ASP A 50 -4.63 5.61 5.65
C ASP A 50 -4.02 6.27 4.39
N LEU A 51 -2.70 6.54 4.39
CA LEU A 51 -1.97 7.02 3.21
C LEU A 51 -2.03 6.01 2.05
N TYR A 52 -1.74 4.74 2.33
CA TYR A 52 -1.83 3.66 1.35
C TYR A 52 -3.22 3.58 0.72
N ASN A 53 -4.27 3.61 1.54
CA ASN A 53 -5.64 3.58 1.07
C ASN A 53 -5.99 4.82 0.23
N ASN A 54 -5.48 6.00 0.60
CA ASN A 54 -5.68 7.22 -0.17
C ASN A 54 -4.98 7.18 -1.55
N ILE A 55 -3.86 6.48 -1.69
CA ILE A 55 -3.13 6.39 -2.97
C ILE A 55 -3.69 5.28 -3.86
N PHE A 56 -3.88 4.08 -3.31
CA PHE A 56 -4.20 2.88 -4.09
C PHE A 56 -5.70 2.52 -4.11
N ASN A 57 -6.48 2.97 -3.12
CA ASN A 57 -7.89 2.63 -2.98
C ASN A 57 -8.86 3.81 -3.18
N ASN A 58 -8.36 4.98 -3.61
CA ASN A 58 -9.24 6.05 -4.06
C ASN A 58 -9.93 5.63 -5.38
N ASN A 59 -11.23 5.33 -5.29
CA ASN A 59 -12.13 5.23 -6.44
C ASN A 59 -12.60 6.63 -6.81
N ASP A 60 -12.20 7.13 -7.98
CA ASP A 60 -13.03 8.05 -8.78
C ASP A 60 -13.64 7.25 -9.95
#